data_AF-A0AAU2U4A5-F1
#
_entry.id   AF-A0AAU2U4A5-F1
#
_cell.length_a   1.000
_cell.length_b   1.000
_cell.length_c   1.000
_cell.angle_alpha   90.00
_cell.angle_beta   90.00
_cell.angle_gamma   90.00
#
_symmetry.space_group_name_H-M   'P 1'
#
loop_
_entity.id
_entity.type
_entity.pdbx_description
1 polymer ?
#
loop_
_entity_poly.entity_id
_entity_poly.type
_entity_poly.pdbx_seq_one_letter_code
_entity_poly.pdbx_strand_id
1 'polypeptide(L)'
;MEHYAETAAESACHLADLTRPESWSPAAADDALDAIDTLAGALSALGPDLAAALAPVTAATTRARRQLGLGDDEGVAATVDVPGLRRSAQRSRRRGLGPGFKGIRRDG
;
A
#
# COMPACT_ATOMS: atom_id res chain seq x y z
N MET A 1 -6.63 -7.96 -16.61
CA MET A 1 -6.31 -6.68 -15.95
C MET A 1 -7.57 -6.06 -15.39
N GLU A 2 -8.63 -5.93 -16.18
CA GLU A 2 -9.95 -5.45 -15.76
C GLU A 2 -10.49 -6.15 -14.50
N HIS A 3 -10.51 -7.48 -14.48
CA HIS A 3 -10.92 -8.25 -13.29
C HIS A 3 -10.09 -7.95 -12.02
N TYR A 4 -8.80 -7.64 -12.15
CA TYR A 4 -7.97 -7.28 -11.01
C TYR A 4 -8.25 -5.86 -10.52
N ALA A 5 -8.55 -4.93 -11.42
CA ALA A 5 -8.97 -3.58 -11.07
C ALA A 5 -10.34 -3.59 -10.37
N GLU A 6 -11.28 -4.41 -10.86
CA GLU A 6 -12.58 -4.66 -10.23
C GLU A 6 -12.42 -5.23 -8.81
N THR A 7 -11.59 -6.26 -8.64
CA THR A 7 -11.33 -6.85 -7.33
C THR A 7 -10.71 -5.84 -6.34
N ALA A 8 -9.83 -4.96 -6.82
CA ALA A 8 -9.24 -3.91 -6.00
C ALA A 8 -10.30 -2.88 -5.55
N ALA A 9 -11.20 -2.49 -6.45
CA ALA A 9 -12.31 -1.59 -6.13
C ALA A 9 -13.27 -2.22 -5.11
N GLU A 10 -13.68 -3.48 -5.31
CA GLU A 10 -14.52 -4.21 -4.37
C GLU A 10 -13.86 -4.33 -2.99
N SER A 11 -12.57 -4.65 -2.95
CA SER A 11 -11.81 -4.78 -1.69
C SER A 11 -11.74 -3.45 -0.94
N ALA A 12 -11.57 -2.33 -1.66
CA ALA A 12 -11.56 -1.00 -1.06
C ALA A 12 -12.94 -0.63 -0.47
N CYS A 13 -14.03 -0.91 -1.20
CA CYS A 13 -15.39 -0.72 -0.69
C CYS A 13 -15.65 -1.58 0.55
N HIS A 14 -15.29 -2.86 0.50
CA HIS A 14 -15.47 -3.76 1.63
C HIS A 14 -14.69 -3.31 2.87
N LEU A 15 -13.45 -2.84 2.70
CA LEU A 15 -12.66 -2.28 3.79
C LEU A 15 -13.33 -1.03 4.39
N ALA A 16 -13.88 -0.14 3.55
CA ALA A 16 -14.60 1.04 4.01
C ALA A 16 -15.86 0.67 4.83
N ASP A 17 -16.60 -0.35 4.41
CA ASP A 17 -17.79 -0.83 5.13
C ASP A 17 -17.47 -1.46 6.50
N LEU A 18 -16.33 -2.14 6.59
CA LEU A 18 -15.90 -2.82 7.82
C LEU A 18 -15.24 -1.89 8.84
N THR A 19 -14.63 -0.79 8.38
CA THR A 19 -13.80 0.04 9.26
C THR A 19 -14.63 1.07 10.02
N ARG A 20 -14.27 1.25 11.30
CA ARG A 20 -14.71 2.37 12.14
C ARG A 20 -13.46 3.15 12.57
N PRO A 21 -13.56 4.42 12.96
CA PRO A 21 -12.39 5.17 13.41
C PRO A 21 -11.57 4.44 14.48
N GLU A 22 -12.24 3.67 15.35
CA GLU A 22 -11.61 2.92 16.45
C GLU A 22 -11.00 1.58 16.02
N SER A 23 -11.30 1.09 14.81
CA SER A 23 -10.80 -0.20 14.32
C SER A 23 -9.42 -0.10 13.65
N TRP A 24 -8.91 1.12 13.43
CA TRP A 24 -7.63 1.33 12.77
C TRP A 24 -6.47 1.18 13.74
N SER A 25 -5.62 0.18 13.50
CA SER A 25 -4.29 0.14 14.09
C SER A 25 -3.32 1.01 13.26
N PRO A 26 -2.24 1.54 13.86
CA PRO A 26 -1.22 2.28 13.12
C PRO A 26 -0.66 1.49 11.93
N ALA A 27 -0.44 0.18 12.10
CA ALA A 27 0.03 -0.70 11.03
C ALA A 27 -1.00 -0.85 9.91
N ALA A 28 -2.27 -1.07 10.23
CA ALA A 28 -3.32 -1.17 9.22
C ALA A 28 -3.49 0.15 8.44
N ALA A 29 -3.35 1.29 9.13
CA ALA A 29 -3.39 2.59 8.48
C ALA A 29 -2.19 2.81 7.53
N ASP A 30 -0.97 2.42 7.93
CA ASP A 30 0.20 2.49 7.03
C ASP A 30 0.03 1.58 5.81
N ASP A 31 -0.43 0.34 6.01
CA ASP A 31 -0.68 -0.63 4.93
C ASP A 31 -1.73 -0.10 3.93
N ALA A 32 -2.80 0.54 4.41
CA ALA A 32 -3.80 1.15 3.55
C ALA A 32 -3.24 2.35 2.75
N LEU A 33 -2.42 3.20 3.38
CA LEU A 33 -1.75 4.31 2.71
C LEU A 33 -0.72 3.82 1.67
N ASP A 34 0.00 2.74 1.95
CA ASP A 34 0.95 2.10 1.02
C ASP A 34 0.24 1.51 -0.21
N ALA A 35 -0.94 0.91 -0.01
CA ALA A 35 -1.79 0.44 -1.10
C ALA A 35 -2.25 1.60 -2.01
N ILE A 36 -2.66 2.73 -1.43
CA ILE A 36 -3.05 3.93 -2.19
C ILE A 36 -1.87 4.46 -3.02
N ASP A 37 -0.67 4.57 -2.42
CA ASP A 37 0.52 5.03 -3.14
C ASP A 37 0.92 4.06 -4.27
N THR A 38 0.80 2.75 -4.04
CA THR A 38 1.08 1.73 -5.06
C THR A 38 0.14 1.87 -6.26
N LEU A 39 -1.17 2.02 -6.02
CA LEU A 39 -2.15 2.21 -7.09
C LEU A 39 -1.97 3.54 -7.82
N ALA A 40 -1.70 4.63 -7.08
CA ALA A 40 -1.42 5.93 -7.67
C ALA A 40 -0.15 5.89 -8.56
N GLY A 41 0.90 5.20 -8.12
CA GLY A 41 2.11 4.98 -8.91
C GLY A 41 1.86 4.17 -10.19
N ALA A 42 1.07 3.10 -10.08
CA ALA A 42 0.71 2.27 -11.24
C ALA A 42 -0.10 3.06 -12.28
N LEU A 43 -1.06 3.89 -11.85
CA LEU A 43 -1.83 4.75 -12.74
C LEU A 43 -0.98 5.88 -13.33
N SER A 44 -0.10 6.48 -12.55
CA SER A 44 0.82 7.53 -13.03
C SER A 44 1.73 7.04 -14.17
N ALA A 45 2.02 5.75 -14.24
CA ALA A 45 2.82 5.15 -15.32
C ALA A 45 2.11 5.16 -16.69
N LEU A 46 0.81 5.46 -16.75
CA LEU A 46 0.06 5.55 -18.00
C LEU A 46 0.32 6.85 -18.77
N GLY A 47 0.86 7.90 -18.13
CA GLY A 47 1.24 9.13 -18.82
C GLY A 47 1.50 10.33 -17.90
N PRO A 48 2.18 11.36 -18.42
CA PRO A 48 2.60 12.54 -17.64
C PRO A 48 1.42 13.33 -17.08
N ASP A 49 0.30 13.44 -17.82
CA ASP A 49 -0.89 14.14 -17.36
C ASP A 49 -1.52 13.45 -16.15
N LEU A 50 -1.56 12.11 -16.16
CA LEU A 50 -2.10 11.33 -15.05
C LEU A 50 -1.15 11.35 -13.84
N ALA A 51 0.16 11.30 -14.08
CA ALA A 51 1.16 11.49 -13.03
C ALA A 51 1.02 12.87 -12.35
N ALA A 52 0.82 13.94 -13.12
CA ALA A 52 0.58 15.27 -12.58
C ALA A 52 -0.73 15.34 -11.79
N ALA A 53 -1.80 14.72 -12.29
CA ALA A 53 -3.09 14.66 -11.61
C ALA A 53 -3.05 13.87 -10.29
N LEU A 54 -2.19 12.84 -10.19
CA LEU A 54 -2.09 11.97 -9.01
C LEU A 54 -1.02 12.42 -7.99
N ALA A 55 -0.10 13.32 -8.35
CA ALA A 55 0.90 13.85 -7.42
C ALA A 55 0.32 14.37 -6.07
N PRO A 56 -0.86 15.04 -6.03
CA PRO A 56 -1.49 15.43 -4.77
C PRO A 56 -1.87 14.25 -3.87
N VAL A 57 -2.19 13.07 -4.43
CA VAL A 57 -2.53 11.87 -3.68
C VAL A 57 -1.31 11.41 -2.87
N THR A 58 -0.14 11.29 -3.50
CA THR A 58 1.11 10.91 -2.83
C THR A 58 1.54 11.93 -1.76
N ALA A 59 1.28 13.22 -2.01
CA ALA A 59 1.51 14.26 -0.99
C ALA A 59 0.55 14.10 0.21
N ALA A 60 -0.71 13.78 -0.05
CA ALA A 60 -1.73 13.56 0.98
C ALA A 60 -1.43 12.33 1.84
N THR A 61 -1.03 11.20 1.26
CA THR A 61 -0.65 9.98 1.99
C THR A 61 0.59 10.22 2.86
N THR A 62 1.59 10.94 2.34
CA THR A 62 2.77 11.35 3.11
C THR A 62 2.39 12.21 4.32
N ARG A 63 1.47 13.18 4.12
CA ARG A 63 0.96 14.02 5.21
C ARG A 63 0.19 13.18 6.23
N ALA A 64 -0.65 12.26 5.79
CA ALA A 64 -1.42 11.37 6.66
C ALA A 64 -0.50 10.52 7.54
N ARG A 65 0.57 9.93 6.98
CA ARG A 65 1.57 9.18 7.76
C ARG A 65 2.20 10.04 8.86
N ARG A 66 2.57 11.29 8.55
CA ARG A 66 3.11 12.23 9.54
C ARG A 66 2.11 12.54 10.67
N GLN A 67 0.83 12.75 10.32
CA GLN A 67 -0.23 13.00 11.30
C GLN A 67 -0.49 11.79 12.20
N LEU A 68 -0.30 10.58 11.68
CA LEU A 68 -0.44 9.33 12.42
C LEU A 68 0.83 8.94 13.20
N GLY A 69 1.90 9.74 13.14
CA GLY A 69 3.18 9.41 13.77
C GLY A 69 3.89 8.21 13.14
N LEU A 70 3.55 7.86 11.89
CA LEU A 70 4.11 6.73 11.14
C LEU A 70 5.42 7.08 10.40
N GLY A 71 6.09 8.16 10.80
CA GLY A 71 7.31 8.65 10.16
C GLY A 71 8.57 7.97 10.68
N ASP A 72 9.28 7.30 9.76
CA ASP A 72 10.64 6.72 9.82
C ASP A 72 11.21 6.32 11.20
N ASP A 73 11.05 5.05 11.54
CA ASP A 73 12.05 4.31 12.31
C ASP A 73 13.29 4.14 11.39
N GLU A 74 14.11 5.19 11.28
CA GLU A 74 15.39 5.17 10.55
C GLU A 74 16.41 4.30 11.32
N GLY A 75 16.36 2.99 11.08
CA GLY A 75 17.46 2.07 11.32
C GLY A 75 18.52 2.20 10.22
N VAL A 76 19.56 2.97 10.49
CA VAL A 76 20.77 3.19 9.66
C VAL A 76 21.40 1.86 9.17
N ALA A 77 21.60 1.69 7.85
CA ALA A 77 22.94 1.53 7.23
C ALA A 77 22.94 1.05 5.76
N ALA A 78 23.84 1.70 5.01
CA ALA A 78 24.52 1.30 3.78
C ALA A 78 23.79 1.43 2.42
N THR A 79 24.06 2.58 1.79
CA THR A 79 24.01 2.81 0.35
C THR A 79 24.93 1.83 -0.40
N VAL A 80 24.34 1.03 -1.30
CA VAL A 80 25.03 0.56 -2.51
C VAL A 80 24.14 0.92 -3.68
N ASP A 81 24.60 1.87 -4.48
CA ASP A 81 23.90 2.37 -5.66
C ASP A 81 24.08 1.36 -6.81
N VAL A 82 22.97 0.82 -7.32
CA VAL A 82 22.91 0.09 -8.60
C VAL A 82 21.68 0.62 -9.34
N PRO A 83 21.83 1.21 -10.54
CA PRO A 83 20.70 1.77 -11.27
C PRO A 83 19.83 0.67 -11.89
N GLY A 84 18.53 0.72 -11.62
CA GLY A 84 17.50 -0.05 -12.34
C GLY A 84 16.78 -1.08 -11.47
N LEU A 85 15.52 -0.76 -11.12
CA LEU A 85 14.50 -1.64 -10.54
C LEU A 85 14.83 -2.33 -9.20
N ARG A 86 14.87 -1.58 -8.08
CA ARG A 86 14.75 -2.19 -6.74
C ARG A 86 14.05 -1.26 -5.74
N ARG A 87 12.71 -1.28 -5.71
CA ARG A 87 11.97 -0.88 -4.50
C ARG A 87 10.62 -1.59 -4.37
N SER A 88 10.63 -2.92 -4.38
CA SER A 88 9.43 -3.72 -4.06
C SER A 88 9.69 -5.17 -3.63
N ALA A 89 10.95 -5.58 -3.43
CA ALA A 89 11.27 -6.97 -3.06
C ALA A 89 11.61 -7.16 -1.57
N GLN A 90 11.78 -6.09 -0.78
CA GLN A 90 12.37 -6.20 0.56
C GLN A 90 11.34 -6.29 1.71
N ARG A 91 10.05 -5.95 1.48
CA ARG A 91 8.99 -6.07 2.50
C ARG A 91 8.34 -7.47 2.60
N SER A 92 8.53 -8.38 1.63
CA SER A 92 7.74 -9.63 1.61
C SER A 92 8.24 -10.74 2.55
N ARG A 93 9.40 -10.60 3.20
CA ARG A 93 9.97 -11.69 4.04
C ARG A 93 9.65 -11.60 5.53
N ARG A 94 8.89 -10.62 6.00
CA ARG A 94 8.69 -10.40 7.45
C ARG A 94 7.24 -10.33 7.93
N ARG A 95 6.27 -10.87 7.20
CA ARG A 95 4.92 -11.15 7.73
C ARG A 95 4.30 -12.31 6.95
N GLY A 96 4.79 -13.51 7.22
CA GLY A 96 3.95 -14.69 7.03
C GLY A 96 2.76 -14.54 7.96
N LEU A 97 1.54 -14.61 7.42
CA LEU A 97 0.33 -14.80 8.19
C LEU A 97 0.63 -15.97 9.14
N GLY A 98 0.68 -15.71 10.45
CA GLY A 98 1.29 -16.59 11.45
C GLY A 98 0.82 -18.06 11.36
N PRO A 99 1.50 -18.99 12.05
CA PRO A 99 1.22 -20.43 11.97
C PRO A 99 -0.26 -20.69 12.33
N GLY A 100 -1.11 -20.84 11.32
CA GLY A 100 -2.57 -20.87 11.48
C GLY A 100 -3.39 -20.34 10.31
N PHE A 101 -2.79 -19.62 9.34
CA PHE A 101 -3.54 -19.17 8.16
C PHE A 101 -3.91 -20.34 7.24
N LYS A 102 -5.19 -20.76 7.30
CA LYS A 102 -5.81 -21.65 6.31
C LYS A 102 -6.46 -20.79 5.24
N GLY A 103 -5.90 -20.83 4.03
CA GLY A 103 -6.46 -20.15 2.87
C GLY A 103 -7.92 -20.56 2.64
N ILE A 104 -8.73 -19.58 2.24
CA ILE A 104 -10.10 -19.78 1.78
C ILE A 104 -10.10 -20.67 0.52
N ARG A 105 -10.59 -21.91 0.65
CA ARG A 105 -10.99 -22.71 -0.51
C ARG A 105 -12.36 -22.20 -0.96
N ARG A 106 -12.44 -21.72 -2.21
CA ARG A 106 -13.71 -21.75 -2.94
C ARG A 106 -13.88 -23.19 -3.43
N ASP A 107 -14.84 -23.90 -2.86
CA ASP A 107 -15.34 -25.13 -3.45
C ASP A 107 -16.10 -24.74 -4.73
N GLY A 108 -15.81 -25.45 -5.82
CA GLY A 108 -16.55 -25.37 -7.08
C GLY A 108 -17.71 -26.34 -7.12
#